data_AF-A0A925VDX6-F1
#
_entry.id   AF-A0A925VDX6-F1
#
_cell.length_a   1.000
_cell.length_b   1.000
_cell.length_c   1.000
_cell.angle_alpha   90.00
_cell.angle_beta   90.00
_cell.angle_gamma   90.00
#
_symmetry.space_group_name_H-M   'P 1'
#
loop_
_entity.id
_entity.type
_entity.pdbx_description
1 polymer ?
#
loop_
_entity_poly.entity_id
_entity_poly.type
_entity_poly.pdbx_seq_one_letter_code
_entity_poly.pdbx_strand_id
1 'polypeptide(L)'
;MTQAPQRPQFNPFHYGNPVPPSRFIGRAEALRTVFGRINNGESTAVVGEPHIGKSSMLHYVRRNWPSWLATGAPYAFIAIDCHALRLSYTPADFWGEVLDAAGEVFTDPVAQQRIAAARAGGFDSSRLRRVFEHLALHEQRAVLLVDEFDVLLY
;
A
#
# COMPACT_ATOMS: atom_id res chain seq x y z
N MET A 1 45.87 27.59 -15.75
CA MET A 1 44.58 27.40 -16.44
C MET A 1 43.84 26.29 -15.72
N THR A 2 42.87 26.65 -14.88
CA THR A 2 42.15 25.71 -14.01
C THR A 2 40.95 25.15 -14.79
N GLN A 3 40.91 23.84 -15.04
CA GLN A 3 39.75 23.20 -15.68
C GLN A 3 38.51 23.37 -14.81
N ALA A 4 37.41 23.84 -15.42
CA ALA A 4 36.11 23.87 -14.77
C ALA A 4 35.63 22.43 -14.48
N PRO A 5 35.01 22.16 -13.31
CA PRO A 5 34.51 20.83 -12.99
C PRO A 5 33.39 20.46 -13.97
N GLN A 6 33.54 19.29 -14.62
CA GLN A 6 32.51 18.77 -15.50
C GLN A 6 31.26 18.43 -14.69
N ARG A 7 30.12 19.02 -15.06
CA ARG A 7 28.81 18.69 -14.47
C ARG A 7 28.47 17.25 -14.84
N PRO A 8 28.03 16.39 -13.90
CA PRO A 8 27.58 15.05 -14.25
C PRO A 8 26.40 15.15 -15.24
N GLN A 9 26.57 14.55 -16.41
CA GLN A 9 25.60 14.53 -17.52
C GLN A 9 24.47 13.51 -17.28
N PHE A 10 24.11 13.27 -16.01
CA PHE A 10 23.08 12.32 -15.61
C PHE A 10 22.06 13.05 -14.76
N ASN A 11 20.83 13.17 -15.27
CA ASN A 11 19.71 13.67 -14.50
C ASN A 11 19.32 12.61 -13.45
N PRO A 12 19.45 12.89 -12.13
CA PRO A 12 19.08 11.93 -11.09
C PRO A 12 17.55 11.82 -10.91
N PHE A 13 16.78 12.75 -11.49
CA PHE A 13 15.33 12.83 -11.34
C PHE A 13 14.62 11.91 -12.32
N HIS A 14 13.73 11.07 -11.78
CA HIS A 14 12.79 10.26 -12.56
C HIS A 14 11.48 11.05 -12.73
N TYR A 15 11.00 11.16 -13.96
CA TYR A 15 9.73 11.81 -14.30
C TYR A 15 8.71 10.77 -14.78
N GLY A 16 7.42 11.01 -14.50
CA GLY A 16 6.31 10.13 -14.88
C GLY A 16 6.01 9.06 -13.83
N ASN A 17 6.84 8.03 -13.76
CA ASN A 17 6.59 6.88 -12.87
C ASN A 17 6.96 7.18 -11.41
N PRO A 18 6.30 6.52 -10.45
CA PRO A 18 6.71 6.55 -9.05
C PRO A 18 8.20 6.25 -8.88
N VAL A 19 8.87 7.06 -8.06
CA VAL A 19 10.31 6.93 -7.79
C VAL A 19 10.53 5.63 -7.01
N PRO A 20 11.53 4.80 -7.36
CA PRO A 20 11.84 3.60 -6.60
C PRO A 20 12.22 3.97 -5.16
N PRO A 21 11.87 3.14 -4.16
CA PRO A 21 12.09 3.50 -2.76
C PRO A 21 13.53 3.85 -2.39
N SER A 22 14.53 3.28 -3.07
CA SER A 22 15.94 3.57 -2.86
C SER A 22 16.37 4.98 -3.28
N ARG A 23 15.52 5.71 -4.01
CA ARG A 23 15.75 7.09 -4.46
C ARG A 23 14.71 8.07 -3.90
N PHE A 24 13.86 7.63 -2.97
CA PHE A 24 12.89 8.50 -2.31
C PHE A 24 13.61 9.35 -1.25
N ILE A 25 13.56 10.67 -1.42
CA ILE A 25 14.30 11.64 -0.58
C ILE A 25 13.31 12.58 0.11
N GLY A 26 13.55 12.88 1.38
CA GLY A 26 12.75 13.83 2.16
C GLY A 26 11.51 13.19 2.81
N ARG A 27 10.53 14.04 3.20
CA ARG A 27 9.24 13.63 3.81
C ARG A 27 9.34 12.82 5.10
N ALA A 28 10.44 12.94 5.83
CA ALA A 28 10.68 12.20 7.07
C ALA A 28 9.56 12.39 8.11
N GLU A 29 9.01 13.61 8.23
CA GLU A 29 7.90 13.90 9.13
C GLU A 29 6.61 13.19 8.71
N ALA A 30 6.22 13.30 7.44
CA ALA A 30 5.05 12.61 6.91
C ALA A 30 5.17 11.09 7.04
N LEU A 31 6.37 10.53 6.77
CA LEU A 31 6.65 9.11 6.97
C LEU A 31 6.53 8.72 8.44
N ARG A 32 7.08 9.52 9.37
CA ARG A 32 6.95 9.27 10.81
C ARG A 32 5.49 9.23 11.25
N THR A 33 4.66 10.15 10.76
CA THR A 33 3.22 10.16 11.01
C THR A 33 2.57 8.88 10.48
N VAL A 34 2.83 8.52 9.21
CA VAL A 34 2.24 7.32 8.59
C VAL A 34 2.65 6.05 9.34
N PHE A 35 3.94 5.86 9.64
CA PHE A 35 4.39 4.67 10.37
C PHE A 35 3.90 4.63 11.82
N GLY A 36 3.82 5.78 12.50
CA GLY A 36 3.21 5.87 13.83
C GLY A 36 1.75 5.41 13.82
N ARG A 37 0.97 5.84 12.82
CA ARG A 37 -0.43 5.42 12.63
C ARG A 37 -0.56 3.95 12.27
N ILE A 38 0.29 3.43 11.38
CA ILE A 38 0.37 1.99 11.07
C ILE A 38 0.64 1.18 12.34
N ASN A 39 1.55 1.65 13.22
CA ASN A 39 1.84 0.97 14.47
C ASN A 39 0.64 0.90 15.42
N ASN A 40 -0.24 1.90 15.37
CA ASN A 40 -1.46 1.99 16.17
C ASN A 40 -2.68 1.33 15.51
N GLY A 41 -2.55 0.82 14.27
CA GLY A 41 -3.68 0.26 13.52
C GLY A 41 -4.66 1.31 13.00
N GLU A 42 -4.18 2.53 12.77
CA GLU A 42 -4.98 3.67 12.32
C GLU A 42 -4.88 3.91 10.81
N SER A 43 -5.90 4.56 10.25
CA SER A 43 -5.92 4.99 8.85
C SER A 43 -5.24 6.35 8.65
N THR A 44 -4.59 6.52 7.50
CA THR A 44 -3.98 7.81 7.10
C THR A 44 -4.33 8.10 5.65
N ALA A 45 -4.93 9.27 5.39
CA ALA A 45 -5.09 9.79 4.04
C ALA A 45 -3.86 10.63 3.66
N VAL A 46 -3.25 10.33 2.51
CA VAL A 46 -2.15 11.13 1.95
C VAL A 46 -2.73 11.94 0.79
N VAL A 47 -2.91 13.24 1.02
CA VAL A 47 -3.54 14.16 0.05
C VAL A 47 -2.54 15.19 -0.46
N GLY A 48 -2.81 15.71 -1.66
CA GLY A 48 -2.02 16.77 -2.30
C GLY A 48 -2.10 16.69 -3.82
N GLU A 49 -1.51 17.67 -4.50
CA GLU A 49 -1.59 17.82 -5.96
C GLU A 49 -1.11 16.56 -6.73
N PRO A 50 -1.57 16.36 -7.98
CA PRO A 50 -1.00 15.34 -8.87
C PRO A 50 0.52 15.46 -8.99
N HIS A 51 1.21 14.33 -9.16
CA HIS A 51 2.67 14.26 -9.38
C HIS A 51 3.56 14.74 -8.22
N ILE A 52 3.02 15.04 -7.02
CA ILE A 52 3.87 15.33 -5.86
C ILE A 52 4.59 14.09 -5.30
N GLY A 53 4.36 12.89 -5.84
CA GLY A 53 4.97 11.65 -5.37
C GLY A 53 4.22 10.94 -4.24
N LYS A 54 2.88 10.99 -4.25
CA LYS A 54 2.02 10.23 -3.30
C LYS A 54 2.21 8.72 -3.49
N SER A 55 2.08 8.22 -4.71
CA SER A 55 2.34 6.82 -5.08
C SER A 55 3.75 6.37 -4.73
N SER A 56 4.76 7.22 -5.01
CA SER A 56 6.16 6.97 -4.60
C SER A 56 6.30 6.79 -3.09
N MET A 57 5.55 7.57 -2.30
CA MET A 57 5.53 7.45 -0.84
C MET A 57 4.88 6.15 -0.39
N LEU A 58 3.75 5.73 -0.99
CA LEU A 58 3.11 4.45 -0.69
C LEU A 58 4.04 3.27 -1.01
N HIS A 59 4.73 3.30 -2.16
CA HIS A 59 5.75 2.30 -2.50
C HIS A 59 6.92 2.30 -1.51
N TYR A 60 7.36 3.48 -1.06
CA TYR A 60 8.40 3.59 -0.05
C TYR A 60 7.97 2.93 1.26
N VAL A 61 6.74 3.22 1.72
CA VAL A 61 6.16 2.62 2.93
C VAL A 61 6.14 1.10 2.82
N ARG A 62 5.62 0.55 1.71
CA ARG A 62 5.56 -0.90 1.47
C ARG A 62 6.93 -1.60 1.55
N ARG A 63 8.00 -0.96 1.04
CA ARG A 63 9.33 -1.59 0.98
C ARG A 63 10.20 -1.35 2.22
N ASN A 64 10.05 -0.20 2.88
CA ASN A 64 10.96 0.22 3.94
C ASN A 64 10.36 0.08 5.34
N TRP A 65 9.15 -0.47 5.48
CA TRP A 65 8.53 -0.68 6.79
C TRP A 65 9.44 -1.34 7.85
N PRO A 66 10.34 -2.30 7.53
CA PRO A 66 11.18 -2.93 8.57
C PRO A 66 12.14 -1.93 9.24
N SER A 67 12.48 -0.83 8.57
CA SER A 67 13.36 0.21 9.11
C SER A 67 12.62 1.22 10.01
N TRP A 68 11.28 1.17 10.04
CA TRP A 68 10.44 2.14 10.75
C TRP A 68 9.59 1.52 11.85
N LEU A 69 9.22 0.24 11.72
CA LEU A 69 8.36 -0.45 12.66
C LEU A 69 9.19 -1.47 13.44
N ALA A 70 8.95 -1.55 14.75
CA ALA A 70 9.62 -2.53 15.60
C ALA A 70 9.28 -3.96 15.14
N THR A 71 10.28 -4.84 15.13
CA THR A 71 10.26 -6.18 14.52
C THR A 71 9.42 -7.22 15.27
N GLY A 72 8.44 -6.81 16.08
CA GLY A 72 7.66 -7.70 16.94
C GLY A 72 6.50 -8.43 16.25
N ALA A 73 5.94 -7.85 15.18
CA ALA A 73 4.85 -8.46 14.41
C ALA A 73 5.11 -8.28 12.90
N PRO A 74 5.03 -9.35 12.09
CA PRO A 74 5.14 -9.22 10.64
C PRO A 74 3.95 -8.42 10.08
N TYR A 75 4.26 -7.36 9.34
CA TYR A 75 3.26 -6.57 8.63
C TYR A 75 3.02 -7.16 7.23
N ALA A 76 1.75 -7.35 6.89
CA ALA A 76 1.30 -7.81 5.60
C ALA A 76 0.74 -6.63 4.79
N PHE A 77 1.52 -6.15 3.83
CA PHE A 77 1.12 -5.03 2.98
C PHE A 77 0.34 -5.49 1.75
N ILE A 78 -0.92 -5.09 1.67
CA ILE A 78 -1.82 -5.30 0.53
C ILE A 78 -1.89 -3.95 -0.20
N ALA A 79 -1.54 -3.91 -1.47
CA ALA A 79 -1.51 -2.65 -2.24
C ALA A 79 -2.50 -2.72 -3.40
N ILE A 80 -3.33 -1.68 -3.52
CA ILE A 80 -4.37 -1.55 -4.54
C ILE A 80 -4.19 -0.23 -5.26
N ASP A 81 -4.27 -0.30 -6.59
CA ASP A 81 -4.33 0.86 -7.46
C ASP A 81 -5.78 1.04 -7.94
N CYS A 82 -6.47 2.07 -7.44
CA CYS A 82 -7.87 2.29 -7.78
C CYS A 82 -8.08 2.75 -9.22
N HIS A 83 -7.06 3.21 -9.95
CA HIS A 83 -7.19 3.46 -11.39
C HIS A 83 -7.41 2.18 -12.21
N ALA A 84 -7.05 1.01 -11.66
CA ALA A 84 -7.35 -0.27 -12.30
C ALA A 84 -8.84 -0.63 -12.24
N LEU A 85 -9.62 0.02 -11.35
CA LEU A 85 -11.06 -0.19 -11.24
C LEU A 85 -11.77 0.40 -12.46
N ARG A 86 -12.80 -0.32 -12.93
CA ARG A 86 -13.59 0.10 -14.10
C ARG A 86 -14.39 1.37 -13.79
N LEU A 87 -14.74 2.14 -14.82
CA LEU A 87 -15.57 3.35 -14.71
C LEU A 87 -16.94 3.12 -14.04
N SER A 88 -17.46 1.89 -14.06
CA SER A 88 -18.68 1.47 -13.38
C SER A 88 -18.36 0.57 -12.19
N TYR A 89 -17.51 1.04 -11.28
CA TYR A 89 -17.08 0.24 -10.15
C TYR A 89 -18.20 0.08 -9.13
N THR A 90 -18.23 -1.07 -8.47
CA THR A 90 -19.06 -1.35 -7.30
C THR A 90 -18.16 -1.59 -6.08
N PRO A 91 -18.67 -1.46 -4.84
CA PRO A 91 -17.92 -1.86 -3.66
C PRO A 91 -17.42 -3.32 -3.72
N ALA A 92 -18.14 -4.19 -4.42
CA ALA A 92 -17.74 -5.57 -4.64
C ALA A 92 -16.48 -5.69 -5.54
N ASP A 93 -16.35 -4.83 -6.55
CA ASP A 93 -15.15 -4.80 -7.40
C ASP A 93 -13.91 -4.38 -6.61
N PHE A 94 -14.05 -3.36 -5.74
CA PHE A 94 -12.98 -2.95 -4.83
C PHE A 94 -12.55 -4.11 -3.91
N TRP A 95 -13.50 -4.79 -3.26
CA TRP A 95 -13.17 -5.93 -2.40
C TRP A 95 -12.62 -7.12 -3.18
N GLY A 96 -13.02 -7.29 -4.45
CA GLY A 96 -12.40 -8.22 -5.38
C GLY A 96 -10.90 -7.97 -5.51
N GLU A 97 -10.51 -6.76 -5.90
CA GLU A 97 -9.09 -6.39 -6.02
C GLU A 97 -8.33 -6.54 -4.69
N VAL A 98 -8.93 -6.07 -3.58
CA VAL A 98 -8.34 -6.22 -2.24
C VAL A 98 -8.07 -7.67 -1.90
N LEU A 99 -9.04 -8.56 -2.14
CA LEU A 99 -8.90 -9.98 -1.81
C LEU A 99 -7.99 -10.73 -2.78
N ASP A 100 -7.81 -10.27 -4.02
CA ASP A 100 -6.86 -10.85 -4.98
C ASP A 100 -5.44 -10.54 -4.53
N ALA A 101 -5.15 -9.26 -4.25
CA ALA A 101 -3.87 -8.84 -3.69
C ALA A 101 -3.60 -9.48 -2.31
N ALA A 102 -4.63 -9.63 -1.47
CA ALA A 102 -4.51 -10.35 -0.21
C ALA A 102 -4.14 -11.82 -0.42
N GLY A 103 -4.69 -12.48 -1.45
CA GLY A 103 -4.38 -13.87 -1.78
C GLY A 103 -2.92 -14.08 -2.19
N GLU A 104 -2.28 -13.09 -2.78
CA GLU A 104 -0.84 -13.14 -3.09
C GLU A 104 0.04 -13.05 -1.82
N VAL A 105 -0.46 -12.36 -0.79
CA VAL A 105 0.25 -12.18 0.49
C VAL A 105 -0.03 -13.34 1.45
N PHE A 106 -1.26 -13.86 1.46
CA PHE A 106 -1.73 -14.88 2.40
C PHE A 106 -1.81 -16.24 1.72
N THR A 107 -0.67 -16.92 1.61
CA THR A 107 -0.56 -18.17 0.86
C THR A 107 -1.01 -19.41 1.63
N ASP A 108 -1.36 -19.30 2.91
CA ASP A 108 -1.79 -20.45 3.70
C ASP A 108 -3.18 -20.96 3.27
N PRO A 109 -3.44 -22.29 3.33
CA PRO A 109 -4.69 -22.86 2.82
C PRO A 109 -5.95 -22.32 3.50
N VAL A 110 -5.88 -21.95 4.78
CA VAL A 110 -7.03 -21.46 5.54
C VAL A 110 -7.38 -20.04 5.10
N ALA A 111 -6.38 -19.18 4.90
CA ALA A 111 -6.59 -17.85 4.32
C ALA A 111 -7.20 -17.94 2.92
N GLN A 112 -6.67 -18.80 2.06
CA GLN A 112 -7.19 -19.01 0.71
C GLN A 112 -8.64 -19.48 0.72
N GLN A 113 -8.99 -20.42 1.60
CA GLN A 113 -10.36 -20.88 1.78
C GLN A 113 -11.30 -19.73 2.24
N ARG A 114 -10.85 -18.89 3.17
CA ARG A 114 -11.63 -17.75 3.66
C ARG A 114 -11.82 -16.68 2.59
N ILE A 115 -10.79 -16.40 1.80
CA ILE A 115 -10.86 -15.48 0.65
C ILE A 115 -11.89 -15.99 -0.37
N ALA A 116 -11.81 -17.26 -0.77
CA ALA A 116 -12.77 -17.86 -1.68
C ALA A 116 -14.21 -17.81 -1.14
N ALA A 117 -14.39 -18.08 0.17
CA ALA A 117 -15.69 -18.00 0.82
C ALA A 117 -16.24 -16.57 0.86
N ALA A 118 -15.38 -15.55 1.02
CA ALA A 118 -15.76 -14.13 0.99
C ALA A 118 -16.20 -13.70 -0.41
N ARG A 119 -15.48 -14.12 -1.46
CA ARG A 119 -15.89 -13.89 -2.86
C ARG A 119 -17.24 -14.50 -3.17
N ALA A 120 -17.42 -15.78 -2.84
CA ALA A 120 -18.67 -16.50 -3.09
C ALA A 120 -19.87 -15.91 -2.33
N GLY A 121 -19.61 -15.23 -1.21
CA GLY A 121 -20.63 -14.55 -0.40
C GLY A 121 -20.93 -13.10 -0.84
N GLY A 122 -20.37 -12.63 -1.96
CA GLY A 122 -20.57 -11.24 -2.41
C GLY A 122 -19.91 -10.21 -1.48
N PHE A 123 -18.80 -10.58 -0.83
CA PHE A 123 -18.02 -9.69 0.03
C PHE A 123 -18.78 -9.13 1.25
N ASP A 124 -19.67 -9.93 1.85
CA ASP A 124 -20.32 -9.52 3.09
C ASP A 124 -19.31 -9.21 4.21
N SER A 125 -19.62 -8.21 5.03
CA SER A 125 -18.70 -7.70 6.06
C SER A 125 -18.27 -8.76 7.06
N SER A 126 -19.11 -9.77 7.33
CA SER A 126 -18.79 -10.84 8.27
C SER A 126 -17.71 -11.78 7.72
N ARG A 127 -17.75 -12.07 6.42
CA ARG A 127 -16.74 -12.90 5.74
C ARG A 127 -15.45 -12.14 5.51
N LEU A 128 -15.52 -10.87 5.11
CA LEU A 128 -14.34 -10.01 5.02
C LEU A 128 -13.62 -9.93 6.37
N ARG A 129 -14.37 -9.69 7.44
CA ARG A 129 -13.82 -9.69 8.80
C ARG A 129 -13.11 -11.01 9.13
N ARG A 130 -13.70 -12.16 8.80
CA ARG A 130 -13.08 -13.49 9.01
C ARG A 130 -11.77 -13.70 8.26
N VAL A 131 -11.56 -13.05 7.11
CA VAL A 131 -10.29 -13.08 6.38
C VAL A 131 -9.23 -12.34 7.20
N PHE A 132 -9.49 -11.10 7.63
CA PHE A 132 -8.51 -10.30 8.37
C PHE A 132 -8.31 -10.77 9.82
N GLU A 133 -9.31 -11.36 10.47
CA GLU A 133 -9.17 -11.99 11.79
C GLU A 133 -8.21 -13.18 11.77
N HIS A 134 -8.18 -13.95 10.68
CA HIS A 134 -7.23 -15.06 10.53
C HIS A 134 -5.78 -14.57 10.60
N LEU A 135 -5.49 -13.41 10.02
CA LEU A 135 -4.17 -12.77 10.08
C LEU A 135 -3.81 -12.33 11.49
N ALA A 136 -4.77 -11.68 12.16
CA ALA A 136 -4.58 -11.24 13.53
C ALA A 136 -4.27 -12.40 14.48
N LEU A 137 -4.90 -13.56 14.27
CA LEU A 137 -4.63 -14.79 15.04
C LEU A 137 -3.23 -15.37 14.83
N HIS A 138 -2.58 -15.04 13.70
CA HIS A 138 -1.22 -15.49 13.36
C HIS A 138 -0.18 -14.38 13.62
N GLU A 139 -0.53 -13.42 14.49
CA GLU A 139 0.31 -12.26 14.83
C GLU A 139 0.70 -11.39 13.62
N GLN A 140 -0.04 -11.49 12.52
CA GLN A 140 0.17 -10.68 11.32
C GLN A 140 -0.72 -9.45 11.32
N ARG A 141 -0.15 -8.29 11.01
CA ARG A 141 -0.88 -7.02 10.90
C ARG A 141 -1.08 -6.64 9.44
N ALA A 142 -2.31 -6.68 8.96
CA ALA A 142 -2.64 -6.24 7.61
C ALA A 142 -2.55 -4.71 7.49
N VAL A 143 -1.91 -4.22 6.43
CA VAL A 143 -1.86 -2.81 6.06
C VAL A 143 -2.32 -2.70 4.62
N LEU A 144 -3.46 -2.04 4.42
CA LEU A 144 -3.99 -1.75 3.10
C LEU A 144 -3.45 -0.40 2.61
N LEU A 145 -2.76 -0.42 1.48
CA LEU A 145 -2.31 0.76 0.77
C LEU A 145 -3.23 0.96 -0.43
N VAL A 146 -4.02 2.03 -0.42
CA VAL A 146 -4.95 2.38 -1.49
C VAL A 146 -4.40 3.61 -2.21
N ASP A 147 -3.98 3.44 -3.45
CA ASP A 147 -3.54 4.53 -4.32
C ASP A 147 -4.70 5.05 -5.17
N GLU A 148 -4.66 6.35 -5.51
CA GLU A 148 -5.71 7.04 -6.29
C GLU A 148 -7.14 6.79 -5.77
N PHE A 149 -7.31 6.80 -4.43
CA PHE A 149 -8.58 6.47 -3.76
C PHE A 149 -9.71 7.47 -4.06
N ASP A 150 -9.39 8.65 -4.61
CA ASP A 150 -10.36 9.67 -5.00
C ASP A 150 -11.34 9.16 -6.06
N VAL A 151 -10.95 8.18 -6.88
CA VAL A 151 -11.85 7.47 -7.80
C VAL A 151 -13.02 6.80 -7.05
N LEU A 152 -12.86 6.45 -5.77
CA LEU A 152 -13.92 5.84 -4.97
C LEU A 152 -14.95 6.85 -4.45
N LEU A 153 -14.72 8.15 -4.60
CA LEU A 153 -15.61 9.20 -4.08
C LEU A 153 -16.66 9.66 -5.10
N TYR A 154 -16.56 9.19 -6.35
CA TYR A 154 -17.44 9.52 -7.46
C TYR A 154 -18.28 8.31 -7.90
#